data_AF-A0A7S4L8Y2-F1
#
_entry.id   AF-A0A7S4L8Y2-F1
#
_cell.length_a   1.000
_cell.length_b   1.000
_cell.length_c   1.000
_cell.angle_alpha   90.00
_cell.angle_beta   90.00
_cell.angle_gamma   90.00
#
_symmetry.space_group_name_H-M   'P 1'
#
loop_
_entity.id
_entity.type
_entity.pdbx_description
1 polymer ?
#
loop_
_entity_poly.entity_id
_entity_poly.type
_entity_poly.pdbx_seq_one_letter_code
_entity_poly.pdbx_strand_id
1 'polypeptide(L)'
;RQEQHLLGEVGVAYGNPSNRFWTLLRKSEILPSKWREDDQLWRINNMMPHELGIGISDIGCFPGSDAAEFGHDVMLQWREDFYKRARAHLHRCCSVLKNGEENKKRKKNNERVKEEEEEEHRQEEFSADELDRMAPRIVAFTGKRHYSMLFQPQLKKVDSYGKQDLLPPRWPFPASTEVWILPSPSGRAAMSSADREAPYLELSQRLLELKSE
;
A
#
# COMPACT_ATOMS: atom_id res chain seq x y z
N ARG A 1 3.30 -5.90 29.12
CA ARG A 1 2.59 -4.60 29.10
C ARG A 1 3.49 -3.42 28.69
N GLN A 2 4.81 -3.41 28.97
CA GLN A 2 5.72 -2.34 28.54
C GLN A 2 6.14 -2.40 27.04
N GLU A 3 6.12 -3.57 26.39
CA GLU A 3 6.45 -3.68 24.95
C GLU A 3 5.42 -3.05 24.00
N GLN A 4 4.23 -2.70 24.48
CA GLN A 4 3.06 -2.44 23.64
C GLN A 4 2.88 -0.97 23.23
N HIS A 5 3.52 -0.03 23.93
CA HIS A 5 3.55 1.38 23.53
C HIS A 5 4.58 1.65 22.41
N LEU A 6 5.53 0.73 22.23
CA LEU A 6 6.69 0.91 21.36
C LEU A 6 6.42 0.61 19.88
N LEU A 7 5.39 -0.17 19.53
CA LEU A 7 5.24 -0.68 18.16
C LEU A 7 5.04 0.42 17.09
N GLY A 8 4.28 1.47 17.40
CA GLY A 8 4.16 2.63 16.52
C GLY A 8 5.43 3.49 16.46
N GLU A 9 6.16 3.56 17.58
CA GLU A 9 7.43 4.30 17.70
C GLU A 9 8.59 3.59 16.97
N VAL A 10 8.53 2.27 16.83
CA VAL A 10 9.50 1.46 16.07
C VAL A 10 9.07 1.19 14.62
N GLY A 11 8.09 1.92 14.11
CA GLY A 11 7.72 1.94 12.68
C GLY A 11 6.82 0.80 12.20
N VAL A 12 6.12 0.10 13.11
CA VAL A 12 5.13 -0.93 12.73
C VAL A 12 3.80 -0.26 12.40
N ALA A 13 3.30 -0.47 11.18
CA ALA A 13 2.00 0.03 10.77
C ALA A 13 0.89 -0.52 11.67
N TYR A 14 -0.08 0.33 12.01
CA TYR A 14 -1.24 -0.04 12.84
C TYR A 14 -0.89 -0.71 14.18
N GLY A 15 0.27 -0.37 14.78
CA GLY A 15 0.77 -0.98 16.02
C GLY A 15 -0.03 -0.68 17.30
N ASN A 16 -1.06 0.18 17.25
CA ASN A 16 -1.90 0.46 18.41
C ASN A 16 -2.75 -0.77 18.78
N PRO A 17 -2.76 -1.25 20.05
CA PRO A 17 -3.49 -2.46 20.45
C PRO A 17 -5.01 -2.42 20.20
N SER A 18 -5.61 -1.23 20.16
CA SER A 18 -7.03 -1.06 19.85
C SER A 18 -7.34 -1.10 18.34
N ASN A 19 -6.29 -1.16 17.50
CA ASN A 19 -6.41 -1.24 16.05
C ASN A 19 -6.62 -2.70 15.62
N ARG A 20 -7.66 -2.92 14.81
CA ARG A 20 -8.07 -4.25 14.35
C ARG A 20 -7.48 -4.64 13.01
N PHE A 21 -6.57 -3.85 12.43
CA PHE A 21 -6.05 -4.05 11.08
C PHE A 21 -5.50 -5.46 10.90
N TRP A 22 -4.56 -5.86 11.76
CA TRP A 22 -3.95 -7.18 11.73
C TRP A 22 -4.96 -8.31 11.95
N THR A 23 -5.91 -8.13 12.86
CA THR A 23 -6.99 -9.10 13.11
C THR A 23 -7.90 -9.25 11.89
N LEU A 24 -8.27 -8.15 11.22
CA LEU A 24 -9.12 -8.17 10.04
C LEU A 24 -8.44 -8.90 8.89
N LEU A 25 -7.15 -8.64 8.64
CA LEU A 25 -6.41 -9.36 7.60
C LEU A 25 -6.30 -10.88 7.86
N ARG A 26 -6.23 -11.30 9.13
CA ARG A 26 -6.25 -12.73 9.50
C ARG A 26 -7.63 -13.35 9.28
N LYS A 27 -8.68 -12.69 9.79
CA LYS A 27 -10.06 -13.17 9.65
C LYS A 27 -10.52 -13.26 8.21
N SER A 28 -10.01 -12.38 7.35
CA SER A 28 -10.29 -12.41 5.93
C SER A 28 -9.35 -13.32 5.15
N GLU A 29 -8.45 -14.06 5.81
CA GLU A 29 -7.48 -14.96 5.17
C GLU A 29 -6.52 -14.27 4.17
N ILE A 30 -6.39 -12.95 4.25
CA ILE A 30 -5.37 -12.19 3.50
C ILE A 30 -3.98 -12.53 4.05
N LEU A 31 -3.87 -12.63 5.38
CA LEU A 31 -2.69 -13.23 6.00
C LEU A 31 -2.83 -14.75 6.01
N PRO A 32 -1.80 -15.49 5.54
CA PRO A 32 -1.87 -16.93 5.48
C PRO A 32 -1.87 -17.52 6.89
N SER A 33 -2.60 -18.63 7.08
CA SER A 33 -2.75 -19.31 8.37
C SER A 33 -1.43 -19.77 9.01
N LYS A 34 -0.36 -19.92 8.21
CA LYS A 34 1.00 -20.23 8.71
C LYS A 34 1.58 -19.12 9.58
N TRP A 35 1.13 -17.88 9.43
CA TRP A 35 1.54 -16.76 10.27
C TRP A 35 0.58 -16.71 11.46
N ARG A 36 1.10 -16.93 12.65
CA ARG A 36 0.32 -17.11 13.88
C ARG A 36 0.04 -15.78 14.56
N GLU A 37 -0.91 -15.73 15.50
CA GLU A 37 -1.25 -14.51 16.24
C GLU A 37 -0.12 -13.99 17.12
N ASP A 38 0.75 -14.88 17.60
CA ASP A 38 1.93 -14.59 18.42
C ASP A 38 3.17 -14.20 17.60
N ASP A 39 3.11 -14.28 16.27
CA ASP A 39 4.14 -13.73 15.41
C ASP A 39 4.26 -12.21 15.62
N GLN A 40 5.50 -11.76 15.80
CA GLN A 40 5.80 -10.36 16.04
C GLN A 40 5.33 -9.49 14.86
N LEU A 41 4.52 -8.46 15.13
CA LEU A 41 3.91 -7.62 14.09
C LEU A 41 4.94 -6.93 13.19
N TRP A 42 6.10 -6.52 13.73
CA TRP A 42 7.18 -5.94 12.93
C TRP A 42 7.70 -6.92 11.86
N ARG A 43 7.77 -8.22 12.21
CA ARG A 43 8.21 -9.27 11.29
C ARG A 43 7.19 -9.45 10.18
N ILE A 44 5.91 -9.56 10.54
CA ILE A 44 4.81 -9.66 9.58
C ILE A 44 4.84 -8.46 8.62
N ASN A 45 4.87 -7.24 9.15
CA ASN A 45 4.92 -5.99 8.39
C ASN A 45 6.06 -5.97 7.35
N ASN A 46 7.24 -6.46 7.73
CA ASN A 46 8.41 -6.47 6.85
C ASN A 46 8.41 -7.64 5.83
N MET A 47 7.75 -8.75 6.14
CA MET A 47 7.69 -9.93 5.26
C MET A 47 6.57 -9.82 4.21
N MET A 48 5.47 -9.09 4.50
CA MET A 48 4.31 -8.98 3.59
C MET A 48 4.65 -8.55 2.16
N PRO A 49 5.54 -7.57 1.90
CA PRO A 49 5.87 -7.19 0.54
C PRO A 49 6.52 -8.34 -0.24
N HIS A 50 7.42 -9.09 0.39
CA HIS A 50 8.16 -10.17 -0.26
C HIS A 50 7.34 -11.46 -0.38
N GLU A 51 6.63 -11.86 0.69
CA GLU A 51 5.88 -13.13 0.69
C GLU A 51 4.49 -13.04 0.08
N LEU A 52 3.83 -11.87 0.18
CA LEU A 52 2.43 -11.70 -0.24
C LEU A 52 2.26 -10.68 -1.36
N GLY A 53 3.30 -9.89 -1.70
CA GLY A 53 3.18 -8.78 -2.62
C GLY A 53 2.38 -7.60 -2.05
N ILE A 54 2.22 -7.52 -0.73
CA ILE A 54 1.40 -6.49 -0.07
C ILE A 54 2.32 -5.50 0.64
N GLY A 55 2.33 -4.25 0.16
CA GLY A 55 2.96 -3.12 0.82
C GLY A 55 1.98 -2.33 1.69
N ILE A 56 2.50 -1.63 2.69
CA ILE A 56 1.75 -0.67 3.51
C ILE A 56 2.38 0.72 3.33
N SER A 57 1.55 1.74 3.16
CA SER A 57 1.99 3.12 3.03
C SER A 57 0.92 4.06 3.60
N ASP A 58 1.33 5.28 3.91
CA ASP A 58 0.48 6.33 4.46
C ASP A 58 0.36 7.50 3.48
N ILE A 59 -0.81 8.14 3.49
CA ILE A 59 -1.05 9.38 2.74
C ILE A 59 -0.17 10.50 3.34
N GLY A 60 -0.29 10.71 4.65
CA GLY A 60 0.54 11.64 5.43
C GLY A 60 1.52 10.90 6.32
N CYS A 61 2.78 11.33 6.33
CA CYS A 61 3.81 10.80 7.23
C CYS A 61 3.92 11.73 8.44
N PHE A 62 3.14 11.47 9.48
CA PHE A 62 3.14 12.23 10.71
C PHE A 62 3.09 11.30 11.93
N PRO A 63 3.86 11.56 13.01
CA PRO A 63 3.80 10.76 14.22
C PRO A 63 2.46 10.96 14.94
N GLY A 64 1.66 9.91 15.09
CA GLY A 64 0.38 9.99 15.79
C GLY A 64 -0.67 9.07 15.20
N SER A 65 -1.89 9.12 15.74
CA SER A 65 -2.98 8.19 15.35
C SER A 65 -4.36 8.82 15.24
N ASP A 66 -4.46 10.16 15.33
CA ASP A 66 -5.73 10.84 15.16
C ASP A 66 -5.84 11.54 13.81
N ALA A 67 -6.32 10.79 12.81
CA ALA A 67 -6.56 11.34 11.49
C ALA A 67 -7.73 12.35 11.45
N ALA A 68 -8.52 12.50 12.52
CA ALA A 68 -9.59 13.48 12.58
C ALA A 68 -9.06 14.92 12.71
N GLU A 69 -7.81 15.09 13.15
CA GLU A 69 -7.16 16.40 13.34
C GLU A 69 -6.83 17.11 12.02
N PHE A 70 -6.74 16.37 10.92
CA PHE A 70 -6.33 16.92 9.63
C PHE A 70 -7.53 17.31 8.76
N GLY A 71 -7.50 18.55 8.29
CA GLY A 71 -8.47 19.14 7.37
C GLY A 71 -8.17 18.83 5.90
N HIS A 72 -9.05 19.30 5.02
CA HIS A 72 -8.99 19.03 3.58
C HIS A 72 -7.71 19.55 2.92
N ASP A 73 -7.27 20.77 3.24
CA ASP A 73 -6.07 21.38 2.64
C ASP A 73 -4.80 20.57 2.96
N VAL A 74 -4.66 20.10 4.20
CA VAL A 74 -3.53 19.25 4.61
C VAL A 74 -3.55 17.92 3.86
N MET A 75 -4.73 17.32 3.70
CA MET A 75 -4.88 16.08 2.94
C MET A 75 -4.57 16.26 1.44
N LEU A 76 -4.87 17.43 0.86
CA LEU A 76 -4.48 17.75 -0.52
C LEU A 76 -2.96 17.90 -0.66
N GLN A 77 -2.28 18.50 0.33
CA GLN A 77 -0.82 18.55 0.34
C GLN A 77 -0.22 17.14 0.44
N TRP A 78 -0.71 16.33 1.37
CA TRP A 78 -0.27 14.95 1.52
C TRP A 78 -0.60 14.06 0.32
N ARG A 79 -1.68 14.34 -0.41
CA ARG A 79 -1.97 13.70 -1.70
C ARG A 79 -0.81 13.89 -2.67
N GLU A 80 -0.32 15.12 -2.82
CA GLU A 80 0.81 15.40 -3.72
C GLU A 80 2.05 14.64 -3.30
N ASP A 81 2.34 14.63 -2.00
CA ASP A 81 3.53 13.96 -1.47
C ASP A 81 3.42 12.43 -1.60
N PHE A 82 2.24 11.86 -1.31
CA PHE A 82 1.95 10.45 -1.56
C PHE A 82 2.13 10.10 -3.04
N TYR A 83 1.62 10.91 -3.96
CA TYR A 83 1.75 10.63 -5.40
C TYR A 83 3.19 10.70 -5.88
N LYS A 84 3.98 11.64 -5.36
CA LYS A 84 5.43 11.69 -5.62
C LYS A 84 6.11 10.42 -5.12
N ARG A 85 5.83 10.00 -3.88
CA ARG A 85 6.41 8.76 -3.31
C ARG A 85 5.99 7.51 -4.07
N ALA A 86 4.72 7.41 -4.45
CA ALA A 86 4.14 6.31 -5.22
C ALA A 86 4.82 6.17 -6.60
N ARG A 87 4.91 7.27 -7.36
CA ARG A 87 5.61 7.28 -8.66
C ARG A 87 7.09 6.94 -8.49
N ALA A 88 7.78 7.55 -7.52
CA ALA A 88 9.18 7.25 -7.27
C ALA A 88 9.40 5.77 -6.89
N HIS A 89 8.49 5.17 -6.12
CA HIS A 89 8.54 3.75 -5.81
C HIS A 89 8.38 2.88 -7.05
N LEU A 90 7.40 3.21 -7.91
CA LEU A 90 7.17 2.50 -9.16
C LEU A 90 8.39 2.53 -10.08
N HIS A 91 9.02 3.70 -10.25
CA HIS A 91 10.27 3.83 -11.01
C HIS A 91 11.39 2.98 -10.41
N ARG A 92 11.59 3.01 -9.08
CA ARG A 92 12.60 2.16 -8.42
C ARG A 92 12.36 0.68 -8.68
N CYS A 93 11.11 0.23 -8.61
CA CYS A 93 10.72 -1.15 -8.91
C CYS A 93 11.05 -1.53 -10.36
N CYS A 94 10.81 -0.63 -11.33
CA CYS A 94 11.16 -0.86 -12.72
C CYS A 94 12.69 -0.92 -12.94
N SER A 95 13.46 0.00 -12.36
CA SER A 95 14.93 -0.02 -12.45
C SER A 95 15.53 -1.32 -11.91
N VAL A 96 15.04 -1.81 -10.77
CA VAL A 96 15.52 -3.07 -10.16
C VAL A 96 15.28 -4.27 -11.09
N LEU A 97 14.12 -4.32 -11.76
CA LEU A 97 13.85 -5.38 -12.74
C LEU A 97 14.78 -5.30 -13.95
N LYS A 98 14.94 -4.12 -14.56
CA LYS A 98 15.85 -3.93 -15.71
C LYS A 98 17.26 -4.39 -15.39
N ASN A 99 17.80 -3.90 -14.27
CA ASN A 99 19.14 -4.25 -13.80
C ASN A 99 19.27 -5.77 -13.56
N GLY A 100 18.22 -6.41 -13.01
CA GLY A 100 18.16 -7.86 -12.83
C GLY A 100 18.18 -8.65 -14.14
N GLU A 101 17.47 -8.19 -15.17
CA GLU A 101 17.45 -8.81 -16.50
C GLU A 101 18.77 -8.64 -17.26
N GLU A 102 19.37 -7.45 -17.19
CA GLU A 102 20.68 -7.18 -17.79
C GLU A 102 21.78 -8.02 -17.15
N ASN A 103 21.80 -8.12 -15.82
CA ASN A 103 22.75 -8.97 -15.09
C ASN A 103 22.61 -10.45 -15.46
N LYS A 104 21.38 -10.94 -15.69
CA LYS A 104 21.15 -12.31 -16.19
C LYS A 104 21.69 -12.50 -17.60
N LYS A 105 21.49 -11.54 -18.51
CA LYS A 105 22.02 -11.57 -19.88
C LYS A 105 23.55 -11.57 -19.90
N ARG A 106 24.20 -10.69 -19.12
CA ARG A 106 25.66 -10.60 -19.00
C ARG A 106 26.28 -11.90 -18.47
N LYS A 107 25.69 -12.50 -17.43
CA LYS A 107 26.12 -13.82 -16.93
C LYS A 107 26.03 -14.91 -18.00
N LYS A 108 24.99 -14.88 -18.85
CA LYS A 108 24.83 -15.82 -19.96
C LYS A 108 25.90 -15.64 -21.04
N ASN A 109 26.35 -14.40 -21.27
CA ASN A 109 27.36 -14.07 -22.28
C ASN A 109 28.81 -14.17 -21.77
N ASN A 110 29.03 -14.52 -20.49
CA ASN A 110 30.36 -14.63 -19.85
C ASN A 110 31.23 -13.35 -19.97
N GLU A 111 30.59 -12.18 -19.95
CA GLU A 111 31.25 -10.88 -20.03
C GLU A 111 31.76 -10.44 -18.65
N ARG A 112 33.04 -10.04 -18.56
CA ARG A 112 33.63 -9.42 -17.35
C ARG A 112 33.45 -7.90 -17.39
N VAL A 113 33.05 -7.31 -16.28
CA VAL A 113 32.87 -5.86 -16.14
C VAL A 113 34.20 -5.21 -15.73
N LYS A 114 34.59 -4.14 -16.43
CA LYS A 114 35.45 -3.08 -15.87
C LYS A 114 34.52 -2.06 -15.23
N GLU A 115 34.70 -1.82 -13.94
CA GLU A 115 33.99 -0.77 -13.20
C GLU A 115 34.66 0.57 -13.52
N GLU A 116 34.00 1.39 -14.32
CA GLU A 116 34.27 2.83 -14.40
C GLU A 116 32.95 3.55 -14.15
N GLU A 117 33.00 4.44 -13.15
CA GLU A 117 31.92 5.27 -12.64
C GLU A 117 31.51 6.34 -13.66
N GLU A 118 30.21 6.65 -13.71
CA GLU A 118 29.64 8.01 -13.77
C GLU A 118 28.12 7.84 -13.88
N GLU A 119 27.44 7.75 -12.72
CA GLU A 119 25.97 7.81 -12.65
C GLU A 119 25.52 9.25 -12.95
N GLU A 120 25.49 9.60 -14.24
CA GLU A 120 24.75 10.75 -14.71
C GLU A 120 23.26 10.50 -14.40
N HIS A 121 22.67 11.40 -13.61
CA HIS A 121 21.29 11.39 -13.13
C HIS A 121 20.27 11.57 -14.29
N ARG A 122 20.28 10.68 -15.29
CA ARG A 122 19.21 10.59 -16.27
C ARG A 122 17.99 10.04 -15.54
N GLN A 123 16.92 10.83 -15.47
CA GLN A 123 15.62 10.29 -15.08
C GLN A 123 15.25 9.25 -16.13
N GLU A 124 15.41 7.97 -15.79
CA GLU A 124 14.99 6.87 -16.66
C GLU A 124 13.48 6.96 -16.86
N GLU A 125 13.07 7.25 -18.09
CA GLU A 125 11.69 7.16 -18.50
C GLU A 125 11.36 5.68 -18.76
N PHE A 126 10.36 5.17 -18.04
CA PHE A 126 9.80 3.84 -18.27
C PHE A 126 8.60 3.94 -19.20
N SER A 127 8.44 2.95 -20.07
CA SER A 127 7.26 2.82 -20.92
C SER A 127 5.99 2.57 -20.08
N ALA A 128 4.83 2.86 -20.67
CA ALA A 128 3.54 2.61 -20.00
C ALA A 128 3.38 1.14 -19.58
N ASP A 129 3.82 0.20 -20.42
CA ASP A 129 3.74 -1.24 -20.13
C ASP A 129 4.65 -1.67 -18.97
N GLU A 130 5.84 -1.05 -18.86
CA GLU A 130 6.75 -1.31 -17.74
C GLU A 130 6.16 -0.79 -16.41
N LEU A 131 5.57 0.42 -16.46
CA LEU A 131 4.89 1.00 -15.31
C LEU A 131 3.65 0.16 -14.93
N ASP A 132 2.88 -0.32 -15.89
CA ASP A 132 1.72 -1.18 -15.67
C ASP A 132 2.10 -2.50 -14.99
N ARG A 133 3.13 -3.17 -15.50
CA ARG A 133 3.62 -4.43 -14.95
C ARG A 133 4.11 -4.31 -13.51
N MET A 134 4.64 -3.15 -13.12
CA MET A 134 5.19 -2.92 -11.79
C MET A 134 4.24 -2.20 -10.83
N ALA A 135 3.12 -1.68 -11.34
CA ALA A 135 2.13 -1.02 -10.52
C ALA A 135 1.44 -2.01 -9.57
N PRO A 136 1.00 -1.57 -8.39
CA PRO A 136 0.15 -2.40 -7.55
C PRO A 136 -1.14 -2.72 -8.32
N ARG A 137 -1.58 -3.99 -8.29
CA ARG A 137 -2.88 -4.38 -8.87
C ARG A 137 -4.06 -3.75 -8.12
N ILE A 138 -3.90 -3.54 -6.81
CA ILE A 138 -4.90 -2.92 -5.93
C ILE A 138 -4.23 -1.91 -5.00
N VAL A 139 -4.87 -0.75 -4.82
CA VAL A 139 -4.60 0.19 -3.73
C VAL A 139 -5.84 0.25 -2.83
N ALA A 140 -5.70 -0.21 -1.58
CA ALA A 140 -6.79 -0.25 -0.61
C ALA A 140 -6.64 0.83 0.47
N PHE A 141 -7.62 1.73 0.56
CA PHE A 141 -7.71 2.75 1.60
C PHE A 141 -8.45 2.20 2.83
N THR A 142 -7.85 2.29 4.02
CA THR A 142 -8.45 1.83 5.29
C THR A 142 -9.37 2.89 5.94
N GLY A 143 -10.23 3.51 5.13
CA GLY A 143 -11.27 4.42 5.61
C GLY A 143 -11.77 5.42 4.57
N LYS A 144 -13.09 5.65 4.56
CA LYS A 144 -13.77 6.56 3.62
C LYS A 144 -13.31 8.02 3.71
N ARG A 145 -13.03 8.51 4.92
CA ARG A 145 -12.64 9.92 5.15
C ARG A 145 -11.38 10.29 4.40
N HIS A 146 -10.33 9.48 4.51
CA HIS A 146 -9.05 9.81 3.89
C HIS A 146 -9.19 9.87 2.38
N TYR A 147 -9.89 8.89 1.80
CA TYR A 147 -10.14 8.84 0.36
C TYR A 147 -10.98 10.03 -0.13
N SER A 148 -12.07 10.40 0.57
CA SER A 148 -12.92 11.52 0.14
C SER A 148 -12.20 12.85 0.12
N MET A 149 -11.23 13.04 1.02
CA MET A 149 -10.39 14.22 1.13
C MET A 149 -9.32 14.34 0.04
N LEU A 150 -9.08 13.31 -0.77
CA LEU A 150 -8.13 13.40 -1.89
C LEU A 150 -8.70 14.12 -3.13
N PHE A 151 -10.00 14.42 -3.13
CA PHE A 151 -10.68 15.09 -4.23
C PHE A 151 -10.71 16.60 -4.06
N GLN A 152 -10.78 17.34 -5.15
CA GLN A 152 -10.96 18.80 -5.14
C GLN A 152 -12.01 19.18 -6.19
N PRO A 153 -13.23 19.58 -5.79
CA PRO A 153 -13.72 19.70 -4.40
C PRO A 153 -13.79 18.35 -3.67
N GLN A 154 -13.75 18.37 -2.33
CA GLN A 154 -13.88 17.16 -1.50
C GLN A 154 -15.17 16.39 -1.85
N LEU A 155 -15.10 15.06 -1.90
CA LEU A 155 -16.32 14.26 -2.04
C LEU A 155 -17.17 14.36 -0.78
N LYS A 156 -18.43 14.75 -0.96
CA LYS A 156 -19.41 14.85 0.14
C LYS A 156 -19.73 13.48 0.76
N LYS A 157 -19.65 12.42 -0.03
CA LYS A 157 -19.95 11.05 0.39
C LYS A 157 -19.16 10.05 -0.44
N VAL A 158 -18.82 8.94 0.21
CA VAL A 158 -18.37 7.70 -0.43
C VAL A 158 -19.44 6.65 -0.13
N ASP A 159 -20.17 6.23 -1.15
CA ASP A 159 -21.43 5.49 -0.97
C ASP A 159 -21.20 4.09 -0.40
N SER A 160 -20.23 3.35 -0.92
CA SER A 160 -19.94 1.97 -0.55
C SER A 160 -18.52 1.76 -0.04
N TYR A 161 -18.30 0.62 0.62
CA TYR A 161 -16.96 0.02 0.73
C TYR A 161 -16.74 -0.89 -0.48
N GLY A 162 -15.51 -1.40 -0.67
CA GLY A 162 -15.14 -2.23 -1.81
C GLY A 162 -14.51 -1.43 -2.95
N LYS A 163 -14.51 -1.99 -4.16
CA LYS A 163 -13.95 -1.37 -5.37
C LYS A 163 -14.65 -0.05 -5.71
N GLN A 164 -13.88 0.91 -6.20
CA GLN A 164 -14.33 2.24 -6.58
C GLN A 164 -13.99 2.51 -8.05
N ASP A 165 -14.91 3.14 -8.77
CA ASP A 165 -14.70 3.56 -10.17
C ASP A 165 -14.20 5.00 -10.28
N LEU A 166 -14.57 5.84 -9.31
CA LEU A 166 -14.10 7.22 -9.25
C LEU A 166 -12.69 7.23 -8.68
N LEU A 167 -11.76 7.96 -9.31
CA LEU A 167 -10.40 8.09 -8.82
C LEU A 167 -10.09 9.54 -8.45
N PRO A 168 -9.29 9.78 -7.39
CA PRO A 168 -8.80 11.12 -7.11
C PRO A 168 -8.06 11.73 -8.32
N PRO A 169 -8.15 13.05 -8.55
CA PRO A 169 -7.48 13.70 -9.68
C PRO A 169 -5.98 13.42 -9.71
N ARG A 170 -5.43 13.16 -10.90
CA ARG A 170 -3.99 12.84 -11.13
C ARG A 170 -3.49 11.60 -10.37
N TRP A 171 -4.37 10.61 -10.23
CA TRP A 171 -4.04 9.29 -9.69
C TRP A 171 -2.66 8.79 -10.19
N PRO A 172 -1.77 8.33 -9.30
CA PRO A 172 -0.36 8.11 -9.65
C PRO A 172 -0.08 6.76 -10.33
N PHE A 173 -1.10 5.89 -10.45
CA PHE A 173 -0.95 4.56 -11.01
C PHE A 173 -1.74 4.40 -12.30
N PRO A 174 -1.39 3.40 -13.14
CA PRO A 174 -2.12 3.06 -14.36
C PRO A 174 -3.59 2.71 -14.10
N ALA A 175 -4.40 2.75 -15.16
CA ALA A 175 -5.83 2.46 -15.08
C ALA A 175 -6.14 1.00 -14.71
N SER A 176 -5.17 0.09 -14.83
CA SER A 176 -5.26 -1.31 -14.40
C SER A 176 -5.22 -1.47 -12.87
N THR A 177 -4.75 -0.46 -12.13
CA THR A 177 -4.73 -0.47 -10.66
C THR A 177 -6.13 -0.19 -10.13
N GLU A 178 -6.74 -1.20 -9.51
CA GLU A 178 -8.02 -1.05 -8.84
C GLU A 178 -7.86 -0.24 -7.54
N VAL A 179 -8.85 0.60 -7.23
CA VAL A 179 -8.91 1.33 -5.96
C VAL A 179 -10.04 0.77 -5.12
N TRP A 180 -9.70 0.42 -3.88
CA TRP A 180 -10.62 -0.18 -2.91
C TRP A 180 -10.71 0.69 -1.68
N ILE A 181 -11.89 0.72 -1.04
CA ILE A 181 -12.09 1.38 0.24
C ILE A 181 -12.58 0.36 1.25
N LEU A 182 -11.81 0.19 2.31
CA LEU A 182 -12.11 -0.68 3.43
C LEU A 182 -12.63 0.14 4.62
N PRO A 183 -13.43 -0.49 5.49
CA PRO A 183 -13.76 0.05 6.79
C PRO A 183 -12.51 0.42 7.60
N SER A 184 -12.61 1.49 8.41
CA SER A 184 -11.50 1.84 9.28
C SER A 184 -11.26 0.73 10.31
N PRO A 185 -10.00 0.28 10.46
CA PRO A 185 -9.65 -0.73 11.45
C PRO A 185 -9.57 -0.16 12.88
N SER A 186 -9.72 1.16 13.06
CA SER A 186 -9.71 1.78 14.38
C SER A 186 -10.86 1.28 15.25
N GLY A 187 -10.55 0.91 16.50
CA GLY A 187 -11.56 0.55 17.51
C GLY A 187 -12.55 1.67 17.83
N ARG A 188 -12.25 2.93 17.45
CA ARG A 188 -13.15 4.09 17.64
C ARG A 188 -14.30 4.16 16.63
N ALA A 189 -14.24 3.40 15.53
CA ALA A 189 -15.28 3.44 14.50
C ALA A 189 -16.56 2.73 14.98
N ALA A 190 -17.68 3.45 15.01
CA ALA A 190 -19.00 2.89 15.34
C ALA A 190 -19.55 2.08 14.15
N MET A 191 -19.25 0.77 14.13
CA MET A 191 -19.83 -0.19 13.18
C MET A 191 -19.80 -1.61 13.75
N SER A 192 -20.69 -2.47 13.25
CA SER A 192 -20.71 -3.89 13.61
C SER A 192 -19.43 -4.61 13.15
N SER A 193 -19.09 -5.72 13.79
CA SER A 193 -17.95 -6.54 13.35
C SER A 193 -18.18 -7.12 11.95
N ALA A 194 -19.40 -7.55 11.65
CA ALA A 194 -19.75 -8.12 10.34
C ALA A 194 -19.59 -7.09 9.21
N ASP A 195 -20.11 -5.88 9.39
CA ASP A 195 -19.96 -4.80 8.39
C ASP A 195 -18.51 -4.36 8.21
N ARG A 196 -17.69 -4.53 9.26
CA ARG A 196 -16.25 -4.23 9.20
C ARG A 196 -15.49 -5.32 8.44
N GLU A 197 -15.86 -6.58 8.64
CA GLU A 197 -15.18 -7.74 8.09
C GLU A 197 -15.54 -8.00 6.62
N ALA A 198 -16.79 -7.75 6.21
CA ALA A 198 -17.26 -8.08 4.87
C ALA A 198 -16.41 -7.49 3.72
N PRO A 199 -16.02 -6.19 3.72
CA PRO A 199 -15.18 -5.66 2.64
C PRO A 199 -13.75 -6.21 2.63
N TYR A 200 -13.24 -6.67 3.78
CA TYR A 200 -11.94 -7.35 3.85
C TYR A 200 -12.03 -8.76 3.25
N LEU A 201 -13.14 -9.47 3.47
CA LEU A 201 -13.41 -10.77 2.85
C LEU A 201 -13.54 -10.65 1.32
N GLU A 202 -14.26 -9.62 0.85
CA GLU A 202 -14.39 -9.33 -0.58
C GLU A 202 -13.03 -9.02 -1.22
N LEU A 203 -12.20 -8.21 -0.55
CA LEU A 203 -10.84 -7.94 -1.00
C LEU A 203 -10.00 -9.23 -1.05
N SER A 204 -10.15 -10.13 -0.09
CA SER A 204 -9.45 -11.42 -0.08
C SER A 204 -9.83 -12.27 -1.29
N GLN A 205 -11.12 -12.36 -1.61
CA GLN A 205 -11.61 -13.05 -2.81
C GLN A 205 -11.00 -12.46 -4.08
N ARG A 206 -10.98 -11.12 -4.20
CA ARG A 206 -10.34 -10.46 -5.35
C ARG A 206 -8.85 -10.76 -5.44
N LEU A 207 -8.14 -10.78 -4.31
CA LEU A 207 -6.71 -11.15 -4.28
C LEU A 207 -6.46 -12.59 -4.72
N LEU A 208 -7.39 -13.52 -4.47
CA LEU A 208 -7.30 -14.91 -4.96
C LEU A 208 -7.54 -15.01 -6.46
N GLU A 209 -8.51 -14.26 -7.00
CA GLU A 209 -8.75 -14.17 -8.44
C GLU A 209 -7.51 -13.65 -9.17
N LEU A 210 -6.91 -12.56 -8.66
CA LEU A 210 -5.70 -11.95 -9.23
C LEU A 210 -4.48 -12.87 -9.25
N LYS A 211 -4.41 -13.86 -8.35
CA LYS A 211 -3.35 -14.88 -8.34
C LYS A 211 -3.58 -16.01 -9.34
N SER A 212 -4.80 -16.11 -9.86
CA SER A 212 -5.22 -17.14 -10.80
C SER A 212 -5.24 -16.65 -12.25
N GLU A 213 -5.13 -15.33 -12.46
CA GLU A 213 -4.89 -14.65 -13.74
C GLU A 213 -3.43 -14.79 -14.21
#